data_AF-A0A3S0K6M5-F1
#
_entry.id   AF-A0A3S0K6M5-F1
#
_cell.length_a   1.000
_cell.length_b   1.000
_cell.length_c   1.000
_cell.angle_alpha   90.00
_cell.angle_beta   90.00
_cell.angle_gamma   90.00
#
_symmetry.space_group_name_H-M   'P 1'
#
loop_
_entity.id
_entity.type
_entity.pdbx_description
1 polymer ?
#
loop_
_entity_poly.entity_id
_entity_poly.type
_entity_poly.pdbx_seq_one_letter_code
_entity_poly.pdbx_strand_id
1 'polypeptide(L)' 'MGPTDMRKGMDGLAMLAQEVLKQDPFAGHLFVFRGRQGHL' A
#
# COMPACT_ATOMS: atom_id res chain seq x y z
N MET A 1 -3.55 -11.77 -2.99
CA MET A 1 -2.64 -10.64 -3.27
C MET A 1 -1.25 -11.04 -2.82
N GLY A 2 -0.26 -10.92 -3.71
CA GLY A 2 1.14 -11.11 -3.35
C GLY A 2 1.66 -9.96 -2.47
N PRO A 3 2.86 -10.10 -1.89
CA PRO A 3 3.44 -9.04 -1.08
C PRO A 3 3.61 -7.75 -1.87
N THR A 4 3.32 -6.62 -1.22
CA THR A 4 3.55 -5.29 -1.77
C THR A 4 5.04 -4.98 -1.75
N ASP A 5 5.57 -4.41 -2.83
CA ASP A 5 6.93 -3.88 -2.80
C ASP A 5 6.98 -2.62 -1.93
N MET A 6 7.53 -2.75 -0.73
CA MET A 6 7.63 -1.66 0.24
C MET A 6 8.68 -0.61 -0.13
N ARG A 7 9.48 -0.84 -1.19
CA ARG A 7 10.47 0.14 -1.69
C ARG A 7 9.85 1.30 -2.46
N LYS A 8 8.53 1.26 -2.74
CA LYS A 8 7.80 2.29 -3.47
C LYS A 8 7.63 3.61 -2.71
N GLY A 9 7.90 3.65 -1.41
CA GLY A 9 7.70 4.84 -0.58
C GLY A 9 6.22 5.26 -0.45
N MET A 10 5.95 6.35 0.26
CA MET A 10 4.58 6.78 0.56
C MET A 10 3.75 7.09 -0.69
N ASP A 11 4.31 7.84 -1.65
CA ASP A 11 3.59 8.23 -2.87
C ASP A 11 3.20 7.00 -3.72
N GLY A 12 4.14 6.05 -3.86
CA GLY A 12 3.87 4.83 -4.59
C GLY A 12 2.87 3.90 -3.89
N LEU A 13 2.80 3.93 -2.55
CA LEU A 13 1.77 3.23 -1.79
C LEU A 13 0.40 3.93 -1.90
N ALA A 14 0.36 5.26 -1.89
CA ALA A 14 -0.86 6.04 -2.10
C ALA A 14 -1.45 5.78 -3.50
N MET A 15 -0.61 5.69 -4.54
CA MET A 15 -1.06 5.29 -5.87
C MET A 15 -1.67 3.88 -5.88
N LEU A 16 -1.20 2.94 -5.06
CA LEU A 16 -1.82 1.61 -4.99
C LEU A 16 -3.22 1.66 -4.35
N ALA A 17 -3.41 2.48 -3.32
CA ALA A 17 -4.73 2.71 -2.74
C ALA A 17 -5.70 3.30 -3.78
N GLN A 18 -5.24 4.28 -4.56
CA GLN A 18 -6.05 4.88 -5.62
C GLN A 18 -6.30 3.93 -6.79
N GLU A 19 -5.28 3.29 -7.35
CA GLU A 19 -5.41 2.58 -8.62
C GLU A 19 -5.88 1.14 -8.48
N VAL A 20 -5.50 0.46 -7.40
CA VAL A 20 -5.85 -0.95 -7.18
C VAL A 20 -7.08 -1.08 -6.31
N LEU A 21 -7.13 -0.33 -5.20
CA LEU A 21 -8.24 -0.39 -4.26
C LEU A 21 -9.38 0.57 -4.64
N LYS A 22 -9.14 1.50 -5.58
CA LYS A 22 -10.11 2.51 -6.03
C LYS A 22 -10.65 3.35 -4.85
N GLN A 23 -9.78 3.69 -3.92
CA GLN A 23 -10.07 4.53 -2.74
C GLN A 23 -9.19 5.79 -2.74
N ASP A 24 -9.70 6.87 -2.17
CA ASP A 24 -8.91 8.08 -1.96
C ASP A 24 -7.91 7.87 -0.80
N PRO A 25 -6.59 7.90 -1.04
CA PRO A 25 -5.60 7.73 0.02
C PRO A 25 -5.63 8.83 1.10
N PHE A 26 -6.28 9.97 0.86
CA PHE A 26 -6.29 11.12 1.75
C PHE A 26 -7.62 11.34 2.50
N ALA A 27 -8.61 10.48 2.29
CA ALA A 27 -9.94 10.59 2.91
C ALA A 27 -10.01 10.10 4.38
N GLY A 28 -8.87 9.97 5.06
CA GLY A 28 -8.80 9.48 6.46
C GLY A 28 -8.89 7.95 6.60
N HIS A 29 -8.68 7.20 5.52
CA HIS A 29 -8.63 5.74 5.54
C HIS A 29 -7.30 5.21 6.10
N LEU A 30 -7.34 4.07 6.80
CA LEU A 30 -6.15 3.33 7.20
C LEU A 30 -5.86 2.21 6.19
N PHE A 31 -4.72 2.30 5.50
CA PHE A 31 -4.25 1.28 4.58
C PHE A 31 -3.11 0.47 5.20
N VAL A 32 -3.19 -0.86 5.10
CA VAL A 32 -2.14 -1.77 5.58
C VAL A 32 -1.51 -2.48 4.39
N PHE A 33 -0.20 -2.31 4.25
CA PHE A 33 0.61 -2.97 3.21
C PHE A 33 1.56 -3.96 3.86
N ARG A 34 1.71 -5.14 3.25
CA ARG A 34 2.62 -6.18 3.73
C ARG A 34 3.73 -6.44 2.72
N GLY A 35 4.97 -6.26 3.15
CA GLY A 35 6.17 -6.62 2.40
C GLY A 35 6.41 -8.13 2.31
N ARG A 36 7.34 -8.53 1.44
CA ARG A 36 7.70 -9.94 1.22
C ARG A 36 8.50 -10.55 2.38
N GLN A 37 9.32 -9.76 3.07
CA GLN A 37 10.02 -10.22 4.27
C GLN A 37 9.15 -10.00 5.51
N GLY A 38 8.47 -11.05 5.95
CA GLY A 38 8.03 -11.17 7.33
C GLY A 38 9.09 -11.97 8.07
N HIS A 39 9.99 -11.30 8.77
CA HIS A 39 10.79 -11.99 9.77
C HIS A 39 9.87 -12.27 10.96
N LEU A 40 9.74 -13.54 11.33
CA LEU A 40 9.16 -14.00 12.59
C LEU A 40 10.25 -14.00 13.64
#